data_AF-A0A0L8V8Y3-F1
#
_entry.id   AF-A0A0L8V8Y3-F1
#
_cell.length_a   1.000
_cell.length_b   1.000
_cell.length_c   1.000
_cell.angle_alpha   90.00
_cell.angle_beta   90.00
_cell.angle_gamma   90.00
#
_symmetry.space_group_name_H-M   'P 1'
#
loop_
_entity.id
_entity.type
_entity.pdbx_description
1 polymer ?
#
loop_
_entity_poly.entity_id
_entity_poly.type
_entity_poly.pdbx_seq_one_letter_code
_entity_poly.pdbx_strand_id
1 'polypeptide(L)'
;MKAQILLAGIFLFISVNVCAQLKYEGAVSSMYKTFQLDDGTIKYVKYNKKEQKVFVFNLDKTLWREVNLPLPEGHQLDEIKHISVHTFNKDDLMEMAYSCVKYKIPDSDDVREDERSPMEFTLNIINETGDSLLEVLGSHDMKIVHSNGQKNLLVFKLIGKHFDENRETLVYSLPSGK
;
A
#
# COMPACT_ATOMS: atom_id res chain seq x y z
N MET A 1 16.43 -12.09 59.58
CA MET A 1 15.34 -11.17 59.16
C MET A 1 15.71 -10.27 57.98
N LYS A 2 16.77 -9.45 58.03
CA LYS A 2 17.10 -8.50 56.93
C LYS A 2 17.29 -9.17 55.55
N ALA A 3 17.94 -10.34 55.48
CA ALA A 3 18.14 -11.08 54.24
C ALA A 3 16.85 -11.68 53.64
N GLN A 4 15.86 -12.04 54.48
CA GLN A 4 14.58 -12.60 54.02
C GLN A 4 13.67 -11.51 53.44
N ILE A 5 13.72 -10.28 53.98
CA ILE A 5 13.01 -9.12 53.44
C ILE A 5 13.60 -8.73 52.07
N LEU A 6 14.93 -8.79 51.92
CA LEU A 6 15.59 -8.54 50.64
C LEU A 6 15.21 -9.59 49.58
N LEU A 7 15.17 -10.88 49.96
CA LEU A 7 14.78 -11.97 49.06
C LEU A 7 13.32 -11.85 48.60
N ALA A 8 12.41 -11.49 49.51
CA ALA A 8 11.00 -11.27 49.19
C ALA A 8 10.82 -10.09 48.21
N GLY A 9 11.59 -9.02 48.38
CA GLY A 9 11.59 -7.88 47.46
C GLY A 9 12.06 -8.24 46.04
N ILE A 10 13.08 -9.09 45.92
CA ILE A 10 13.57 -9.58 44.62
C ILE A 10 12.52 -10.46 43.92
N PHE A 11 11.84 -11.35 44.63
CA PHE A 11 10.77 -12.18 44.06
C PHE A 11 9.55 -11.36 43.60
N LEU A 12 9.22 -10.28 44.31
CA LEU A 12 8.14 -9.37 43.90
C LEU A 12 8.50 -8.55 42.66
N PHE A 13 9.79 -8.23 42.46
CA PHE A 13 10.27 -7.53 41.25
C PHE A 13 10.33 -8.46 40.02
N ILE A 14 10.58 -9.76 40.22
CA ILE A 14 10.61 -10.73 39.12
C ILE A 14 9.19 -11.01 38.60
N SER A 15 8.17 -11.06 39.47
CA SER A 15 6.79 -11.36 39.06
C SER A 15 6.13 -10.27 38.21
N VAL A 16 6.52 -8.99 38.37
CA VAL A 16 5.97 -7.89 37.54
C VAL A 16 6.49 -7.90 36.10
N ASN A 17 7.60 -8.58 35.81
CA ASN A 17 8.20 -8.63 34.48
C ASN A 17 7.67 -9.79 33.61
N VAL A 18 6.79 -10.65 34.12
CA VAL A 18 6.30 -11.85 33.41
C VAL A 18 5.04 -11.58 32.56
N CYS A 19 4.48 -10.37 32.58
CA CYS A 19 3.25 -10.05 31.83
C CYS A 19 3.48 -9.49 30.41
N ALA A 20 4.71 -9.40 29.91
CA ALA A 20 4.98 -9.02 28.52
C ALA A 20 4.94 -10.25 27.59
N GLN A 21 3.83 -10.97 27.58
CA GLN A 21 3.62 -12.10 26.67
C GLN A 21 2.79 -11.63 25.48
N LEU A 22 3.22 -11.98 24.25
CA LEU A 22 2.41 -11.78 23.06
C LEU A 22 1.08 -12.53 23.24
N LYS A 23 -0.03 -11.78 23.26
CA LYS A 23 -1.36 -12.35 23.31
C LYS A 23 -1.87 -12.52 21.89
N TYR A 24 -2.15 -13.76 21.51
CA TYR A 24 -2.81 -14.03 20.24
C TYR A 24 -4.28 -13.58 20.33
N GLU A 25 -4.67 -12.64 19.47
CA GLU A 25 -6.04 -12.07 19.42
C GLU A 25 -6.89 -12.64 18.27
N GLY A 26 -6.42 -13.73 17.66
CA GLY A 26 -7.10 -14.42 16.56
C GLY A 26 -6.42 -14.28 15.20
N ALA A 27 -6.96 -14.98 14.20
CA ALA A 27 -6.55 -14.91 12.81
C ALA A 27 -7.68 -14.34 11.95
N VAL A 28 -7.30 -13.74 10.83
CA VAL A 28 -8.20 -13.32 9.76
C VAL A 28 -7.93 -14.18 8.53
N SER A 29 -8.97 -14.51 7.77
CA SER A 29 -8.90 -15.53 6.71
C SER A 29 -8.21 -15.08 5.40
N SER A 30 -7.38 -14.04 5.44
CA SER A 30 -6.65 -13.51 4.29
C SER A 30 -5.41 -12.73 4.74
N MET A 31 -4.46 -12.54 3.84
CA MET A 31 -3.31 -11.67 4.08
C MET A 31 -3.73 -10.21 3.87
N TYR A 32 -3.70 -9.40 4.93
CA TYR A 32 -4.00 -7.97 4.86
C TYR A 32 -2.69 -7.19 4.82
N LYS A 33 -2.60 -6.21 3.91
CA LYS A 33 -1.52 -5.20 4.00
C LYS A 33 -1.94 -4.10 4.96
N THR A 34 -0.99 -3.52 5.68
CA THR A 34 -1.24 -2.38 6.58
C THR A 34 -0.70 -1.09 5.97
N PHE A 35 -1.47 -0.01 6.14
CA PHE A 35 -1.07 1.33 5.74
C PHE A 35 -1.29 2.29 6.90
N GLN A 36 -0.35 3.20 7.11
CA GLN A 36 -0.51 4.32 8.02
C GLN A 36 -1.04 5.51 7.23
N LEU A 37 -2.18 6.07 7.65
CA LEU A 37 -2.80 7.24 7.04
C LEU A 37 -2.07 8.52 7.45
N ASP A 38 -2.49 9.63 6.83
CA ASP A 38 -1.93 10.97 7.08
C ASP A 38 -2.06 11.41 8.54
N ASP A 39 -3.10 10.96 9.24
CA ASP A 39 -3.35 11.23 10.67
C ASP A 39 -2.59 10.29 11.62
N GLY A 40 -1.78 9.38 11.07
CA GLY A 40 -1.01 8.39 11.81
C GLY A 40 -1.78 7.13 12.21
N THR A 41 -3.07 7.03 11.90
CA THR A 41 -3.84 5.80 12.16
C THR A 41 -3.44 4.68 11.21
N ILE A 42 -3.47 3.43 11.68
CA ILE A 42 -3.14 2.25 10.88
C ILE A 42 -4.42 1.56 10.44
N LYS A 43 -4.48 1.19 9.16
CA LYS A 43 -5.60 0.45 8.55
C LYS A 43 -5.14 -0.87 7.95
N TYR A 44 -6.02 -1.86 7.95
CA TYR A 44 -5.87 -3.10 7.18
C TYR A 44 -6.56 -3.00 5.83
N VAL A 45 -5.99 -3.60 4.80
CA VAL A 45 -6.53 -3.54 3.45
C VAL A 45 -6.68 -4.93 2.87
N LYS A 46 -7.84 -5.18 2.26
CA LYS A 46 -8.17 -6.42 1.56
C LYS A 46 -8.72 -6.12 0.18
N TYR A 47 -8.10 -6.68 -0.85
CA TYR A 47 -8.64 -6.66 -2.20
C TYR A 47 -9.54 -7.88 -2.46
N ASN A 48 -10.74 -7.63 -2.97
CA ASN A 48 -11.65 -8.65 -3.49
C ASN A 48 -11.63 -8.63 -5.02
N LYS A 49 -10.92 -9.60 -5.61
CA LYS A 49 -10.78 -9.72 -7.07
C LYS A 49 -12.11 -9.93 -7.80
N LYS A 50 -13.08 -10.63 -7.18
CA LYS A 50 -14.36 -10.93 -7.82
C LYS A 50 -15.23 -9.69 -7.98
N GLU A 51 -15.18 -8.81 -6.99
CA GLU A 51 -15.98 -7.58 -6.95
C GLU A 51 -15.21 -6.34 -7.45
N GLN A 52 -13.90 -6.48 -7.69
CA GLN A 52 -12.99 -5.36 -7.98
C GLN A 52 -13.11 -4.25 -6.94
N LYS A 53 -13.09 -4.65 -5.67
CA LYS A 53 -13.24 -3.74 -4.53
C LYS A 53 -12.13 -3.90 -3.54
N VAL A 54 -11.78 -2.80 -2.89
CA VAL A 54 -10.86 -2.77 -1.77
C VAL A 54 -11.63 -2.41 -0.51
N PHE A 55 -11.53 -3.28 0.49
CA PHE A 55 -12.09 -3.07 1.81
C PHE A 55 -10.98 -2.62 2.76
N VAL A 56 -11.22 -1.51 3.44
CA VAL A 56 -10.29 -0.93 4.40
C VAL A 56 -10.90 -1.02 5.79
N PHE A 57 -10.16 -1.63 6.72
CA PHE A 57 -10.62 -1.91 8.08
C PHE A 57 -9.77 -1.19 9.11
N ASN A 58 -10.36 -0.91 10.26
CA ASN A 58 -9.65 -0.50 11.46
C ASN A 58 -8.89 -1.69 12.09
N LEU A 59 -7.98 -1.41 13.03
CA LEU A 59 -7.24 -2.46 13.74
C LEU A 59 -8.14 -3.41 14.55
N ASP A 60 -9.28 -2.91 15.02
CA ASP A 60 -10.32 -3.71 15.69
C ASP A 60 -11.18 -4.55 14.73
N LYS A 61 -10.81 -4.60 13.44
CA LYS A 61 -11.44 -5.35 12.35
C LYS A 61 -12.80 -4.80 11.90
N THR A 62 -13.23 -3.65 12.39
CA THR A 62 -14.44 -2.98 11.88
C THR A 62 -14.17 -2.38 10.49
N LEU A 63 -15.16 -2.47 9.59
CA LEU A 63 -15.06 -1.87 8.24
C LEU A 63 -15.04 -0.35 8.37
N TRP A 64 -14.06 0.30 7.75
CA TRP A 64 -13.93 1.76 7.73
C TRP A 64 -14.42 2.35 6.40
N ARG A 65 -13.92 1.82 5.28
CA ARG A 65 -14.22 2.28 3.93
C ARG A 65 -14.22 1.13 2.93
N GLU A 66 -14.96 1.32 1.85
CA GLU A 66 -15.01 0.44 0.69
C GLU A 66 -14.78 1.28 -0.56
N VAL A 67 -13.86 0.84 -1.41
CA VAL A 67 -13.49 1.58 -2.62
C VAL A 67 -13.61 0.68 -3.83
N ASN A 68 -14.29 1.19 -4.86
CA ASN A 68 -14.30 0.57 -6.18
C ASN A 68 -12.90 0.73 -6.79
N LEU A 69 -12.30 -0.36 -7.23
CA LEU A 69 -10.96 -0.37 -7.82
C LEU A 69 -11.08 -0.59 -9.33
N PRO A 70 -11.25 0.48 -10.14
CA PRO A 70 -11.31 0.33 -11.58
C PRO A 70 -9.98 -0.22 -12.09
N LEU A 71 -10.03 -1.40 -12.72
CA LEU A 71 -8.87 -1.96 -13.41
C LEU A 71 -9.07 -1.77 -14.91
N PRO A 72 -8.07 -1.24 -15.64
CA PRO A 72 -8.11 -1.20 -17.09
C PRO A 72 -8.27 -2.61 -17.68
N GLU A 73 -8.81 -2.70 -18.89
CA GLU A 73 -9.13 -3.99 -19.50
C GLU A 73 -7.89 -4.90 -19.60
N GLY A 74 -8.06 -6.16 -19.18
CA GLY A 74 -7.00 -7.18 -19.17
C GLY A 74 -5.94 -6.99 -18.09
N HIS A 75 -6.03 -5.95 -17.25
CA HIS A 75 -5.11 -5.76 -16.14
C HIS A 75 -5.54 -6.53 -14.88
N GLN A 76 -4.55 -6.89 -14.08
CA GLN A 76 -4.71 -7.41 -12.73
C GLN A 76 -4.06 -6.43 -11.75
N LEU A 77 -4.61 -6.33 -10.54
CA LEU A 77 -3.97 -5.59 -9.45
C LEU A 77 -2.59 -6.21 -9.18
N ASP A 78 -1.56 -5.38 -9.24
CA ASP A 78 -0.20 -5.73 -8.85
C ASP A 78 -0.02 -5.42 -7.36
N GLU A 79 -0.14 -4.14 -6.98
CA GLU A 79 0.02 -3.73 -5.60
C GLU A 79 -0.76 -2.44 -5.27
N ILE A 80 -1.32 -2.38 -4.05
CA ILE A 80 -1.74 -1.12 -3.44
C ILE A 80 -0.50 -0.46 -2.83
N LYS A 81 -0.16 0.74 -3.28
CA LYS A 81 1.08 1.45 -2.95
C LYS A 81 0.90 2.41 -1.79
N HIS A 82 -0.27 3.06 -1.70
CA HIS A 82 -0.54 4.06 -0.67
C HIS A 82 -2.05 4.21 -0.43
N ILE A 83 -2.43 4.58 0.79
CA ILE A 83 -3.78 5.01 1.15
C ILE A 83 -3.68 6.26 2.02
N SER A 84 -4.53 7.24 1.75
CA SER A 84 -4.55 8.56 2.40
C SER A 84 -5.96 9.13 2.41
N VAL A 85 -6.13 10.33 2.95
CA VAL A 85 -7.35 11.15 2.78
C VAL A 85 -6.99 12.51 2.18
N HIS A 86 -5.83 13.08 2.55
CA HIS A 86 -5.47 14.45 2.17
C HIS A 86 -4.08 14.54 1.51
N THR A 87 -3.58 13.44 0.95
CA THR A 87 -2.25 13.43 0.34
C THR A 87 -2.27 13.92 -1.10
N PHE A 88 -3.29 13.54 -1.89
CA PHE A 88 -3.35 13.88 -3.32
C PHE A 88 -4.35 15.00 -3.63
N ASN A 89 -5.37 15.17 -2.81
CA ASN A 89 -6.47 16.11 -2.91
C ASN A 89 -6.81 16.71 -1.52
N LYS A 90 -7.72 17.69 -1.49
CA LYS A 90 -8.09 18.45 -0.26
C LYS A 90 -9.45 18.11 0.32
N ASP A 91 -10.23 17.28 -0.36
CA ASP A 91 -11.52 16.80 0.16
C ASP A 91 -11.32 15.71 1.23
N ASP A 92 -12.42 15.25 1.82
CA ASP A 92 -12.39 14.24 2.89
C ASP A 92 -12.64 12.82 2.37
N LEU A 93 -12.49 12.60 1.05
CA LEU A 93 -12.61 11.27 0.45
C LEU A 93 -11.30 10.51 0.65
N MET A 94 -11.42 9.20 0.93
CA MET A 94 -10.24 8.34 0.95
C MET A 94 -9.59 8.31 -0.44
N GLU A 95 -8.27 8.22 -0.49
CA GLU A 95 -7.49 8.17 -1.72
C GLU A 95 -6.66 6.88 -1.73
N MET A 96 -6.41 6.35 -2.92
CA MET A 96 -5.65 5.11 -3.08
C MET A 96 -4.75 5.19 -4.29
N ALA A 97 -3.46 4.93 -4.07
CA ALA A 97 -2.51 4.69 -5.14
C ALA A 97 -2.30 3.19 -5.32
N TYR A 98 -2.36 2.69 -6.55
CA TYR A 98 -2.14 1.29 -6.87
C TYR A 98 -1.48 1.11 -8.24
N SER A 99 -0.71 0.05 -8.39
CA SER A 99 -0.22 -0.43 -9.68
C SER A 99 -1.07 -1.60 -10.17
N CYS A 100 -1.27 -1.68 -11.48
CA CYS A 100 -1.84 -2.86 -12.12
C CYS A 100 -0.96 -3.29 -13.30
N VAL A 101 -1.01 -4.58 -13.62
CA VAL A 101 -0.18 -5.19 -14.66
C VAL A 101 -1.04 -5.97 -15.65
N LYS A 102 -0.70 -5.88 -16.93
CA LYS A 102 -1.23 -6.73 -18.00
C LYS A 102 -0.08 -7.55 -18.58
N TYR A 103 -0.25 -8.86 -18.57
CA TYR A 103 0.68 -9.80 -19.19
C TYR A 103 0.29 -9.96 -20.66
N LYS A 104 1.20 -9.64 -21.58
CA LYS A 104 1.04 -10.00 -22.99
C LYS A 104 1.56 -11.42 -23.20
N ILE A 105 0.65 -12.33 -23.52
CA ILE A 105 1.02 -13.65 -24.02
C ILE A 105 1.45 -13.46 -25.48
N PRO A 106 2.67 -13.83 -25.89
CA PRO A 106 3.06 -13.78 -27.29
C PRO A 106 2.18 -14.74 -28.11
N ASP A 107 1.68 -14.29 -29.27
CA ASP A 107 0.82 -15.08 -30.15
C ASP A 107 1.55 -16.20 -30.93
N SER A 108 2.83 -16.46 -30.65
CA SER A 108 3.66 -17.40 -31.43
C SER A 108 4.30 -18.49 -30.58
N ASP A 109 4.30 -19.73 -31.09
CA ASP A 109 5.00 -20.90 -30.54
C ASP A 109 6.54 -20.74 -30.52
N ASP A 110 7.08 -19.64 -31.08
CA ASP A 110 8.51 -19.29 -31.13
C ASP A 110 8.95 -18.39 -29.95
N VAL A 111 8.39 -18.58 -28.75
CA VAL A 111 8.92 -17.90 -27.55
C VAL A 111 10.27 -18.51 -27.20
N ARG A 112 11.35 -17.80 -27.54
CA ARG A 112 12.67 -18.13 -27.01
C ARG A 112 12.62 -17.99 -25.48
N GLU A 113 13.22 -18.94 -24.78
CA GLU A 113 13.19 -19.06 -23.31
C GLU A 113 13.75 -17.82 -22.57
N ASP A 114 14.44 -16.92 -23.29
CA ASP A 114 15.03 -15.67 -22.82
C ASP A 114 14.14 -14.43 -22.97
N GLU A 115 13.03 -14.49 -23.71
CA GLU A 115 12.11 -13.36 -23.88
C GLU A 115 11.05 -13.35 -22.78
N ARG A 116 11.31 -12.61 -21.69
CA ARG A 116 10.27 -12.33 -20.68
C ARG A 116 9.05 -11.71 -21.37
N SER A 117 7.87 -12.30 -21.14
CA SER A 117 6.60 -11.80 -21.67
C SER A 117 6.46 -10.29 -21.36
N PRO A 118 6.14 -9.45 -22.36
CA PRO A 118 6.05 -8.02 -22.12
C PRO A 118 4.95 -7.73 -21.09
N MET A 119 5.34 -7.04 -20.03
CA MET A 119 4.45 -6.62 -18.95
C MET A 119 4.13 -5.14 -19.15
N GLU A 120 2.84 -4.80 -19.20
CA GLU A 120 2.40 -3.41 -19.20
C GLU A 120 1.95 -3.04 -17.79
N PHE A 121 2.67 -2.11 -17.16
CA PHE A 121 2.28 -1.57 -15.87
C PHE A 121 1.57 -0.23 -16.02
N THR A 122 0.59 0.00 -15.15
CA THR A 122 -0.07 1.29 -15.02
C THR A 122 -0.16 1.64 -13.54
N LEU A 123 0.27 2.85 -13.18
CA LEU A 123 0.11 3.41 -11.85
C LEU A 123 -1.13 4.31 -11.87
N ASN A 124 -2.02 4.10 -10.91
CA ASN A 124 -3.26 4.83 -10.76
C ASN A 124 -3.32 5.46 -9.37
N ILE A 125 -3.93 6.64 -9.28
CA ILE A 125 -4.37 7.27 -8.04
C ILE A 125 -5.85 7.58 -8.21
N ILE A 126 -6.67 7.09 -7.30
CA ILE A 126 -8.13 7.26 -7.30
C ILE A 126 -8.61 7.80 -5.96
N ASN A 127 -9.81 8.33 -5.92
CA ASN A 127 -10.54 8.61 -4.68
C ASN A 127 -11.50 7.45 -4.30
N GLU A 128 -12.26 7.64 -3.22
CA GLU A 128 -13.18 6.63 -2.65
C GLU A 128 -14.27 6.16 -3.62
N THR A 129 -14.74 7.05 -4.49
CA THR A 129 -15.76 6.76 -5.51
C THR A 129 -15.22 5.99 -6.70
N GLY A 130 -13.89 5.93 -6.85
CA GLY A 130 -13.19 5.34 -8.00
C GLY A 130 -12.89 6.34 -9.11
N ASP A 131 -13.07 7.64 -8.87
CA ASP A 131 -12.68 8.67 -9.84
C ASP A 131 -11.17 8.76 -9.91
N SER A 132 -10.65 8.84 -11.15
CA SER A 132 -9.21 8.95 -11.39
C SER A 132 -8.69 10.34 -11.06
N LEU A 133 -7.71 10.41 -10.17
CA LEU A 133 -6.92 11.59 -9.84
C LEU A 133 -5.62 11.64 -10.66
N LEU A 134 -5.03 10.48 -10.96
CA LEU A 134 -3.83 10.34 -11.79
C LEU A 134 -3.79 8.95 -12.42
N GLU A 135 -3.41 8.89 -13.69
CA GLU A 135 -3.09 7.64 -14.39
C GLU A 135 -1.76 7.81 -15.14
N VAL A 136 -0.82 6.89 -14.91
CA VAL A 136 0.50 6.90 -15.56
C VAL A 136 0.80 5.53 -16.13
N LEU A 137 0.71 5.44 -17.46
CA LEU A 137 1.11 4.26 -18.24
C LEU A 137 2.63 4.05 -18.18
N GLY A 138 3.04 2.79 -18.12
CA GLY A 138 4.45 2.39 -18.04
C GLY A 138 5.07 2.60 -16.64
N SER A 139 4.25 2.79 -15.61
CA SER A 139 4.70 3.02 -14.24
C SER A 139 4.13 1.98 -13.28
N HIS A 140 4.96 1.53 -12.35
CA HIS A 140 4.55 0.63 -11.28
C HIS A 140 5.03 1.08 -9.90
N ASP A 141 5.85 2.12 -9.82
CA ASP A 141 6.47 2.55 -8.58
C ASP A 141 6.38 4.07 -8.39
N MET A 142 6.32 4.48 -7.14
CA MET A 142 6.16 5.86 -6.74
C MET A 142 6.75 6.14 -5.37
N LYS A 143 7.06 7.42 -5.12
CA LYS A 143 7.54 7.90 -3.83
C LYS A 143 6.96 9.26 -3.52
N ILE A 144 6.43 9.41 -2.31
CA ILE A 144 6.08 10.73 -1.76
C ILE A 144 7.30 11.25 -1.00
N VAL A 145 7.76 12.45 -1.35
CA VAL A 145 8.92 13.10 -0.73
C VAL A 145 8.53 14.45 -0.14
N HIS A 146 9.13 14.77 1.00
CA HIS A 146 8.99 16.07 1.66
C HIS A 146 10.34 16.77 1.63
N SER A 147 10.39 17.97 1.06
CA SER A 147 11.62 18.77 0.99
C SER A 147 11.26 20.25 1.02
N ASN A 148 11.94 21.02 1.88
CA ASN A 148 11.78 22.48 1.99
C ASN A 148 10.32 22.94 2.17
N GLY A 149 9.53 22.20 2.96
CA GLY A 149 8.11 22.50 3.19
C GLY A 149 7.19 22.19 2.01
N GLN A 150 7.71 21.61 0.93
CA GLN A 150 6.94 21.14 -0.21
C GLN A 150 6.84 19.60 -0.18
N LYS A 151 5.67 19.11 -0.56
CA LYS A 151 5.40 17.68 -0.72
C LYS A 151 5.28 17.39 -2.22
N ASN A 152 6.06 16.44 -2.71
CA ASN A 152 6.04 16.03 -4.11
C ASN A 152 5.81 14.52 -4.23
N LEU A 153 5.10 14.14 -5.29
CA LEU A 153 4.99 12.76 -5.75
C LEU A 153 5.98 12.54 -6.89
N LEU A 154 6.87 11.58 -6.71
CA LEU A 154 7.75 11.06 -7.74
C LEU A 154 7.13 9.78 -8.31
N VAL A 155 6.95 9.70 -9.61
CA VAL A 155 6.50 8.49 -10.32
C VAL A 155 7.60 8.02 -11.24
N PHE A 156 8.01 6.75 -11.09
CA PHE A 156 9.07 6.16 -11.90
C PHE A 156 8.44 5.46 -13.11
N LYS A 157 8.76 5.96 -14.31
CA LYS A 157 8.17 5.50 -15.56
C LYS A 157 9.22 4.85 -16.44
N LEU A 158 8.86 3.70 -17.00
CA LEU A 158 9.64 2.97 -17.97
C LEU A 158 9.32 3.52 -19.37
N ILE A 159 10.36 3.90 -20.11
CA ILE A 159 10.29 4.34 -21.50
C ILE A 159 10.90 3.23 -22.36
N GLY A 160 10.10 2.23 -22.71
CA GLY A 160 10.57 1.12 -23.54
C GLY A 160 9.80 -0.17 -23.28
N LYS A 161 10.17 -1.22 -23.99
CA LYS A 161 9.57 -2.56 -23.85
C LYS A 161 10.27 -3.42 -22.78
N HIS A 162 11.47 -3.01 -22.35
CA HIS A 162 12.30 -3.76 -21.40
C HIS A 162 12.61 -2.93 -20.16
N PHE A 163 12.74 -3.59 -19.00
CA PHE A 163 13.01 -2.95 -17.69
C PHE A 163 14.37 -2.22 -17.62
N ASP A 164 15.28 -2.53 -18.56
CA ASP A 164 16.66 -2.04 -18.59
C ASP A 164 16.85 -0.84 -19.52
N GLU A 165 15.80 -0.39 -20.21
CA GLU A 165 15.86 0.73 -21.14
C GLU A 165 15.10 1.95 -20.58
N ASN A 166 15.76 3.11 -20.67
CA ASN A 166 15.29 4.48 -20.43
C ASN A 166 14.20 4.65 -19.35
N ARG A 167 14.57 5.25 -18.21
CA ARG A 167 13.63 5.60 -17.15
C ARG A 167 13.46 7.10 -17.06
N GLU A 168 12.24 7.57 -16.88
CA GLU A 168 11.96 8.94 -16.49
C GLU A 168 11.35 8.99 -15.09
N THR A 169 11.60 10.09 -14.37
CA THR A 169 10.90 10.40 -13.13
C THR A 169 9.97 11.56 -13.40
N LEU A 170 8.66 11.30 -13.30
CA LEU A 170 7.65 12.35 -13.34
C LEU A 170 7.52 12.93 -11.93
N VAL A 171 7.47 14.26 -11.83
CA VAL A 171 7.40 14.97 -10.55
C VAL A 171 6.11 15.77 -10.50
N TYR A 172 5.26 15.47 -9.54
CA TYR A 172 4.00 16.18 -9.31
C TYR A 172 4.07 16.89 -7.96
N SER A 173 3.67 18.16 -7.92
CA SER A 173 3.46 18.87 -6.66
C SER A 173 2.17 18.40 -6.02
N LEU A 174 2.23 18.05 -4.74
CA LEU A 174 1.05 17.66 -3.97
C LEU A 174 0.49 18.86 -3.18
N PRO A 175 -0.80 18.84 -2.82
CA PRO A 175 -1.39 19.86 -1.96
C PRO A 175 -0.61 20.03 -0.66
N SER A 176 -0.51 21.27 -0.18
CA SER A 176 -0.05 21.57 1.18
C SER A 176 -1.06 20.98 2.17
N GLY A 177 -0.58 20.20 3.16
CA GLY A 177 -1.43 19.68 4.23
C GLY A 177 -2.09 20.81 5.03
N LYS A 178 -3.24 20.53 5.64
CA LYS A 178 -3.89 21.43 6.61
C LYS A 178 -3.11 21.48 7.92
#